data_AF-A0A661ST38-F1
#
_entry.id   AF-A0A661ST38-F1
#
_cell.length_a   1.000
_cell.length_b   1.000
_cell.length_c   1.000
_cell.angle_alpha   90.00
_cell.angle_beta   90.00
_cell.angle_gamma   90.00
#
_symmetry.space_group_name_H-M   'P 1'
#
loop_
_entity.id
_entity.type
_entity.pdbx_description
1 polymer ?
#
loop_
_entity_poly.entity_id
_entity_poly.type
_entity_poly.pdbx_seq_one_letter_code
_entity_poly.pdbx_strand_id
1 'polypeptide(L)' 'MKKINIGLLGFGTVGAGVAKILVENREVLRSRVGADLNLKYVADIDMKTDRGVRLDEGVLISDAEKVLDDPDIDIII' A
#
# COMPACT_ATOMS: atom_id res chain seq x y z
N MET A 1 8.95 5.13 17.14
CA MET A 1 8.91 5.81 15.82
C MET A 1 7.50 5.69 15.29
N LYS A 2 6.87 6.75 14.79
CA LYS A 2 5.46 6.73 14.39
C LYS A 2 5.28 5.78 13.19
N LYS A 3 4.23 4.96 13.19
CA LYS A 3 3.79 4.16 12.05
C LYS A 3 2.70 4.95 11.31
N ILE A 4 2.74 4.97 9.99
CA ILE A 4 1.74 5.59 9.13
C ILE A 4 1.20 4.50 8.21
N ASN A 5 -0.08 4.16 8.36
CA ASN A 5 -0.75 3.17 7.51
C ASN A 5 -1.27 3.85 6.24
N ILE A 6 -0.90 3.28 5.10
CA ILE A 6 -1.27 3.76 3.78
C ILE A 6 -2.24 2.76 3.17
N GLY A 7 -3.36 3.27 2.67
CA GLY A 7 -4.26 2.60 1.75
C GLY A 7 -4.02 3.05 0.33
N LEU A 8 -3.98 2.12 -0.63
CA LEU A 8 -3.84 2.43 -2.05
C LEU A 8 -5.08 1.95 -2.81
N LEU A 9 -5.74 2.86 -3.54
CA LEU A 9 -6.86 2.56 -4.42
C LEU A 9 -6.38 2.46 -5.86
N GLY A 10 -6.30 1.22 -6.35
CA GLY A 10 -5.85 0.87 -7.69
C GLY A 10 -4.45 0.28 -7.71
N PHE A 11 -4.32 -0.82 -8.46
CA PHE A 11 -3.10 -1.59 -8.67
C PHE A 11 -2.80 -1.75 -10.18
N GLY A 12 -3.07 -0.69 -10.94
CA GLY A 12 -2.61 -0.54 -12.32
C GLY A 12 -1.12 -0.19 -12.41
N THR A 13 -0.69 0.36 -13.55
CA THR A 13 0.73 0.72 -13.78
C THR A 13 1.30 1.65 -12.71
N VAL A 14 0.57 2.71 -12.36
CA VAL A 14 1.01 3.69 -11.36
C VAL A 14 0.94 3.09 -9.95
N GLY A 15 -0.19 2.46 -9.60
CA GLY A 15 -0.38 1.84 -8.28
C GLY A 15 0.67 0.77 -7.98
N ALA A 16 0.99 -0.09 -8.95
CA ALA A 16 2.08 -1.06 -8.82
C ALA A 16 3.44 -0.38 -8.59
N GLY A 17 3.74 0.69 -9.33
CA GLY A 17 4.96 1.49 -9.11
C GLY A 17 5.04 2.08 -7.70
N VAL A 18 3.93 2.63 -7.20
CA VAL A 18 3.83 3.16 -5.83
C VAL A 18 4.04 2.07 -4.80
N ALA A 19 3.32 0.95 -4.90
CA ALA A 19 3.45 -0.19 -4.00
C ALA A 19 4.89 -0.74 -3.97
N LYS A 20 5.51 -0.87 -5.15
CA LYS A 20 6.91 -1.29 -5.27
C LYS A 20 7.85 -0.37 -4.50
N ILE A 21 7.71 0.95 -4.67
CA ILE A 21 8.58 1.92 -3.99
C ILE A 21 8.38 1.85 -2.47
N LEU A 22 7.13 1.74 -2.00
CA LEU A 22 6.83 1.64 -0.57
C LEU A 22 7.44 0.37 0.07
N VAL A 23 7.35 -0.77 -0.63
CA VAL A 23 7.86 -2.06 -0.13
C VAL A 23 9.40 -2.13 -0.22
N GLU A 24 9.97 -1.84 -1.39
CA GLU A 24 11.40 -2.05 -1.65
C GLU A 24 12.29 -0.97 -1.01
N ASN A 25 11.81 0.26 -0.87
CA ASN A 25 12.59 1.38 -0.33
C ASN A 25 12.22 1.75 1.12
N ARG A 26 11.62 0.82 1.87
CA ARG A 26 11.11 1.08 3.22
C ARG A 26 12.12 1.79 4.14
N GLU A 27 13.36 1.32 4.20
CA GLU A 27 14.39 1.94 5.06
C GLU A 27 14.80 3.35 4.60
N VAL A 28 14.88 3.57 3.28
CA VAL A 28 15.19 4.90 2.73
C VAL A 28 14.07 5.87 3.04
N LEU A 29 12.81 5.49 2.79
CA LEU A 29 11.63 6.31 3.10
C LEU A 29 11.54 6.58 4.61
N ARG A 30 11.78 5.55 5.42
CA ARG A 30 11.79 5.64 6.88
C ARG A 30 12.82 6.65 7.39
N SER A 31 14.03 6.67 6.85
CA SER A 31 15.06 7.64 7.22
C SER A 31 14.72 9.07 6.81
N ARG A 32 14.05 9.26 5.66
CA ARG A 32 13.70 10.59 5.13
C ARG A 32 12.47 11.19 5.80
N VAL A 33 11.45 10.37 6.03
CA VAL A 33 10.16 10.81 6.59
C VAL A 33 10.21 10.83 8.13
N GLY A 34 11.06 9.99 8.74
CA GLY A 34 11.10 9.84 10.20
C GLY A 34 9.93 8.99 10.75
N ALA A 35 9.22 8.27 9.88
CA ALA A 35 8.11 7.38 10.21
C ALA A 35 8.20 6.05 9.44
N ASP A 36 7.60 5.00 9.97
CA ASP A 36 7.46 3.72 9.28
C ASP A 36 6.22 3.74 8.39
N LEU A 37 6.42 3.76 7.07
CA LEU A 37 5.34 3.73 6.09
C LEU A 37 4.90 2.28 5.87
N ASN A 38 3.68 1.96 6.28
CA ASN A 38 3.10 0.63 6.17
C ASN A 38 2.01 0.62 5.10
N LEU A 39 2.25 -0.06 3.98
CA LEU A 39 1.22 -0.32 3.00
C LEU A 39 0.25 -1.35 3.57
N LYS A 40 -0.86 -0.88 4.16
CA LYS A 40 -1.84 -1.74 4.86
C LYS A 40 -2.70 -2.49 3.85
N TYR A 41 -3.23 -1.77 2.86
CA TYR A 41 -4.07 -2.33 1.81
C TYR A 41 -3.75 -1.75 0.44
N VAL A 42 -3.93 -2.58 -0.58
CA VAL A 42 -4.05 -2.20 -1.99
C VAL A 42 -5.38 -2.76 -2.49
N ALA A 43 -6.32 -1.89 -2.84
CA ALA A 43 -7.60 -2.30 -3.39
C ALA A 43 -7.59 -2.25 -4.92
N ASP A 44 -7.89 -3.37 -5.58
CA ASP A 44 -8.06 -3.43 -7.04
C ASP A 44 -9.13 -4.44 -7.43
N ILE A 45 -9.84 -4.19 -8.52
CA ILE A 45 -10.87 -5.11 -9.04
C ILE A 45 -10.24 -6.37 -9.67
N ASP A 46 -8.99 -6.29 -10.12
CA ASP A 46 -8.21 -7.37 -10.71
C ASP A 46 -7.19 -7.92 -9.71
N MET A 47 -7.59 -9.01 -9.06
CA MET A 47 -6.78 -9.74 -8.07
C MET A 47 -5.79 -10.74 -8.66
N LYS A 48 -5.74 -10.90 -10.00
CA LYS A 48 -5.09 -12.06 -10.64
C LYS A 48 -3.90 -11.69 -11.50
N THR A 49 -3.97 -10.59 -12.22
CA THR A 49 -2.91 -10.25 -13.16
C THR A 49 -1.64 -9.90 -12.37
N ASP A 50 -0.50 -10.47 -12.77
CA ASP A 50 0.78 -10.21 -12.12
C ASP A 50 1.29 -8.81 -12.50
N ARG A 51 1.58 -7.97 -11.49
CA ARG A 51 2.17 -6.63 -11.67
C ARG A 51 3.67 -6.57 -11.39
N GLY A 52 4.31 -7.70 -11.08
CA GLY A 52 5.74 -7.77 -10.76
C GLY A 52 6.10 -7.16 -9.41
N VAL A 53 5.13 -7.04 -8.49
CA VAL A 53 5.31 -6.53 -7.13
C VAL A 53 4.81 -7.58 -6.15
N ARG A 54 5.69 -8.04 -5.26
CA ARG A 54 5.32 -8.97 -4.19
C ARG A 54 4.71 -8.19 -3.04
N LEU A 55 3.47 -8.52 -2.73
CA LEU A 55 2.74 -8.00 -1.57
C LEU A 55 2.60 -9.11 -0.53
N ASP A 56 2.59 -8.73 0.74
CA ASP A 56 2.32 -9.66 1.83
C ASP A 56 0.87 -10.18 1.74
N GLU A 57 0.63 -11.35 2.30
CA GLU A 57 -0.70 -11.96 2.33
C GLU A 57 -1.71 -11.02 3.01
N GLY A 58 -2.86 -10.81 2.36
CA GLY A 58 -3.92 -9.94 2.86
C GLY A 58 -3.76 -8.44 2.57
N VAL A 59 -2.65 -8.01 1.95
CA VAL A 59 -2.47 -6.60 1.52
C VAL A 59 -3.31 -6.30 0.27
N LEU A 60 -3.27 -7.17 -0.75
CA LEU A 60 -4.11 -7.02 -1.94
C LEU A 60 -5.53 -7.46 -1.59
N ILE A 61 -6.50 -6.59 -1.83
CA ILE A 61 -7.93 -6.82 -1.55
C ILE A 61 -8.80 -6.37 -2.72
N SER A 62 -9.98 -6.95 -2.86
CA SER A 62 -10.93 -6.62 -3.94
C SER A 62 -11.97 -5.58 -3.54
N ASP A 63 -11.92 -5.09 -2.30
CA ASP A 63 -12.95 -4.25 -1.69
C ASP A 63 -12.34 -2.92 -1.22
N ALA A 64 -12.66 -1.85 -1.94
CA ALA A 64 -12.15 -0.51 -1.64
C ALA A 64 -12.75 0.08 -0.37
N GLU A 65 -13.96 -0.33 0.04
CA GLU A 65 -14.61 0.19 1.25
C GLU A 65 -13.79 -0.17 2.51
N LYS A 66 -13.10 -1.32 2.51
CA LYS A 66 -12.15 -1.67 3.58
C LYS A 66 -10.98 -0.69 3.71
N VAL A 67 -10.64 0.04 2.66
CA VAL A 67 -9.61 1.08 2.70
C VAL A 67 -10.21 2.40 3.20
N LEU A 68 -11.43 2.72 2.78
CA LEU A 68 -12.11 3.96 3.12
C LEU A 68 -12.59 3.99 4.59
N ASP A 69 -13.08 2.86 5.08
CA ASP A 69 -13.72 2.74 6.39
C ASP A 69 -12.75 2.33 7.51
N ASP A 70 -11.51 1.98 7.19
CA ASP A 70 -10.53 1.54 8.18
C ASP A 70 -9.97 2.75 8.96
N PRO A 71 -10.31 2.89 10.26
CA PRO A 71 -9.92 4.05 11.05
C PRO A 71 -8.41 4.11 11.33
N ASP A 72 -7.67 3.01 11.09
CA ASP A 72 -6.23 3.00 11.25
C ASP A 72 -5.50 3.55 10.01
N ILE A 73 -6.16 3.76 8.88
CA ILE A 73 -5.53 4.31 7.67
C ILE A 73 -5.32 5.81 7.85
N ASP A 74 -4.06 6.22 7.79
CA ASP A 74 -3.66 7.62 7.93
C ASP A 74 -3.70 8.37 6.59
N ILE A 75 -3.43 7.69 5.48
CA ILE A 75 -3.31 8.27 4.13
C ILE A 75 -3.92 7.31 3.11
N ILE A 76 -4.78 7.82 2.23
CA ILE A 76 -5.31 7.12 1.07
C ILE A 76 -4.68 7.72 -0.19
N ILE A 77 -4.17 6.87 -1.08
CA ILE A 77 -3.58 7.22 -2.38
C ILE A 77 -4.49 6.69 -3.49
#